data_AF-A0A940SNF1-F1
#
_entry.id   AF-A0A940SNF1-F1
#
_cell.length_a   1.000
_cell.length_b   1.000
_cell.length_c   1.000
_cell.angle_alpha   90.00
_cell.angle_beta   90.00
_cell.angle_gamma   90.00
#
_symmetry.space_group_name_H-M   'P 1'
#
loop_
_entity.id
_entity.type
_entity.pdbx_description
1 polymer ?
#
loop_
_entity_poly.entity_id
_entity_poly.type
_entity_poly.pdbx_seq_one_letter_code
_entity_poly.pdbx_strand_id
1 'polypeptide(L)'
;MIDKEFFAACAAEYGFELTAQQLDRFDRYAQLLVEWNEKMNLTAITDPQGIAVKHFADSLTAANLLPQGAFSLIDVGTGAG
;
A
#
# COMPACT_ATOMS: atom_id res chain seq x y z
N MET A 1 6.79 -10.40 -4.41
CA MET A 1 5.70 -11.04 -3.63
C MET A 1 4.35 -10.60 -4.18
N ILE A 2 4.05 -9.30 -4.21
CA ILE A 2 2.89 -8.80 -4.96
C ILE A 2 3.16 -8.85 -6.46
N ASP A 3 2.08 -9.00 -7.23
CA ASP A 3 2.13 -8.80 -8.67
C ASP A 3 2.22 -7.30 -8.95
N LYS A 4 3.41 -6.86 -9.38
CA LYS A 4 3.72 -5.44 -9.60
C LYS A 4 3.01 -4.86 -10.82
N GLU A 5 2.79 -5.67 -11.86
CA GLU A 5 2.11 -5.23 -13.08
C GLU A 5 0.63 -5.02 -12.79
N PHE A 6 0.02 -5.98 -12.09
CA PHE A 6 -1.36 -5.85 -11.63
C PHE A 6 -1.55 -4.65 -10.70
N PHE A 7 -0.68 -4.49 -9.71
CA PHE A 7 -0.78 -3.37 -8.78
C PHE A 7 -0.58 -2.01 -9.48
N ALA A 8 0.35 -1.91 -10.42
CA ALA A 8 0.54 -0.71 -11.22
C ALA A 8 -0.70 -0.37 -12.05
N ALA A 9 -1.35 -1.38 -12.66
CA ALA A 9 -2.60 -1.18 -13.40
C ALA A 9 -3.72 -0.65 -12.49
N CYS A 10 -3.90 -1.24 -11.30
CA CYS A 10 -4.88 -0.74 -10.32
C CYS A 10 -4.57 0.70 -9.88
N ALA A 11 -3.31 1.02 -9.58
CA ALA A 11 -2.91 2.37 -9.18
C ALA A 11 -3.21 3.39 -10.29
N ALA A 12 -2.98 3.02 -11.56
CA ALA A 12 -3.28 3.85 -12.72
C ALA A 12 -4.78 4.14 -12.86
N GLU A 13 -5.67 3.18 -12.55
CA GLU A 13 -7.12 3.41 -12.52
C GLU A 13 -7.53 4.50 -11.51
N TYR A 14 -6.76 4.67 -10.43
CA TYR A 14 -6.94 5.74 -9.44
C TYR A 14 -6.13 7.01 -9.73
N GLY A 15 -5.47 7.08 -10.90
CA GLY A 15 -4.71 8.25 -11.35
C GLY A 15 -3.26 8.31 -10.86
N PHE A 16 -2.70 7.20 -10.37
CA PHE A 16 -1.32 7.12 -9.88
C PHE A 16 -0.42 6.31 -10.82
N GLU A 17 0.55 6.99 -11.43
CA GLU A 17 1.63 6.36 -12.17
C GLU A 17 2.79 6.04 -11.21
N LEU A 18 3.00 4.75 -10.92
CA LEU A 18 4.03 4.31 -9.99
C LEU A 18 5.34 3.99 -10.74
N THR A 19 6.43 4.55 -10.25
CA THR A 19 7.78 4.20 -10.74
C THR A 19 8.17 2.79 -10.32
N ALA A 20 9.09 2.17 -11.06
CA ALA A 20 9.66 0.86 -10.70
C ALA A 20 10.20 0.82 -9.26
N GLN A 21 10.85 1.90 -8.81
CA GLN A 21 11.36 1.99 -7.44
C GLN A 21 10.23 2.03 -6.40
N GLN A 22 9.11 2.71 -6.68
CA GLN A 22 7.95 2.70 -5.78
C GLN A 22 7.32 1.31 -5.72
N LEU A 23 7.17 0.63 -6.86
CA LEU A 23 6.67 -0.75 -6.92
C LEU A 23 7.55 -1.72 -6.11
N ASP A 24 8.88 -1.55 -6.18
CA ASP A 24 9.82 -2.33 -5.36
C ASP A 24 9.63 -2.06 -3.85
N ARG A 25 9.39 -0.81 -3.47
CA ARG A 25 9.12 -0.45 -2.06
C ARG A 25 7.81 -1.05 -1.57
N PHE A 26 6.74 -0.99 -2.37
CA PHE A 26 5.47 -1.64 -2.03
C PHE A 26 5.61 -3.15 -1.89
N ASP A 27 6.35 -3.79 -2.81
CA ASP A 27 6.61 -5.23 -2.70
C ASP A 27 7.40 -5.59 -1.44
N ARG A 28 8.41 -4.78 -1.09
CA ARG A 28 9.16 -4.98 0.16
C ARG A 28 8.29 -4.76 1.39
N TYR A 29 7.42 -3.76 1.36
CA TYR A 29 6.49 -3.48 2.45
C TYR A 29 5.51 -4.63 2.65
N ALA A 30 4.96 -5.18 1.57
CA ALA A 30 4.08 -6.34 1.61
C ALA A 30 4.76 -7.56 2.26
N GLN A 31 6.04 -7.81 1.93
CA GLN A 31 6.80 -8.90 2.55
C GLN A 31 6.95 -8.70 4.06
N LEU A 32 7.26 -7.47 4.50
CA LEU A 32 7.36 -7.13 5.91
C LEU A 32 6.02 -7.29 6.63
N LEU A 33 4.92 -6.86 5.99
CA LEU A 33 3.57 -6.99 6.53
C LEU A 33 3.23 -8.45 6.80
N VAL A 34 3.48 -9.35 5.84
CA VAL A 34 3.23 -10.79 5.99
C VAL A 34 4.13 -11.39 7.09
N GLU A 35 5.43 -11.08 7.08
CA GLU A 35 6.38 -11.59 8.09
C GLU A 35 5.97 -11.19 9.53
N TRP A 36 5.53 -9.95 9.71
CA TRP A 36 5.08 -9.47 11.01
C TRP A 36 3.68 -9.95 11.38
N ASN A 37 2.83 -10.22 10.40
CA ASN A 37 1.52 -10.80 10.63
C ASN A 37 1.62 -12.18 11.29
N GLU A 38 2.61 -13.00 10.91
CA GLU A 38 2.90 -14.30 11.53
C GLU A 38 3.22 -14.19 13.03
N LYS A 39 3.72 -13.04 13.48
CA LYS A 39 4.14 -12.80 14.87
C LYS A 39 3.05 -12.13 15.72
N MET A 40 2.25 -11.24 15.14
CA MET A 40 1.39 -10.33 15.91
C MET A 40 -0.05 -10.18 15.38
N ASN A 41 -0.49 -10.92 14.35
CA ASN A 41 -1.83 -10.82 13.76
C ASN A 41 -2.25 -9.37 13.42
N LEU A 42 -1.43 -8.69 12.61
CA LEU A 42 -1.62 -7.32 12.14
C LEU A 42 -2.81 -7.14 11.17
N THR A 43 -3.11 -8.16 10.35
CA THR A 43 -4.17 -8.12 9.36
C THR A 43 -4.72 -9.52 9.06
N ALA A 44 -6.00 -9.59 8.73
CA ALA A 44 -6.63 -10.82 8.25
C ALA A 44 -6.33 -11.10 6.76
N ILE A 45 -5.76 -10.13 6.03
CA ILE A 45 -5.47 -10.21 4.60
C ILE A 45 -3.97 -10.42 4.41
N THR A 46 -3.57 -11.63 4.04
CA THR A 46 -2.17 -12.01 3.82
C THR A 46 -1.86 -12.42 2.39
N ASP A 47 -2.89 -12.55 1.54
CA ASP A 47 -2.69 -12.91 0.15
C ASP A 47 -2.15 -11.71 -0.65
N PRO A 48 -1.21 -11.94 -1.59
CA PRO A 48 -0.53 -10.85 -2.30
C PRO A 48 -1.47 -9.91 -3.06
N GLN A 49 -2.55 -10.44 -3.63
CA GLN A 49 -3.52 -9.66 -4.40
C GLN A 49 -4.40 -8.82 -3.48
N GLY A 50 -4.87 -9.40 -2.37
CA GLY A 50 -5.61 -8.72 -1.33
C GLY A 50 -4.81 -7.58 -0.71
N ILE A 51 -3.52 -7.76 -0.43
CA ILE A 51 -2.64 -6.69 0.05
C ILE A 51 -2.53 -5.57 -0.99
N ALA A 52 -2.27 -5.90 -2.26
CA ALA A 52 -2.12 -4.91 -3.33
C ALA A 52 -3.37 -4.03 -3.51
N VAL A 53 -4.57 -4.63 -3.46
CA VAL A 53 -5.82 -3.89 -3.67
C VAL A 53 -6.30 -3.21 -2.39
N LYS A 54 -6.50 -3.99 -1.32
CA LYS A 54 -7.23 -3.53 -0.13
C LYS A 54 -6.37 -2.73 0.84
N HIS A 55 -5.05 -2.93 0.85
CA HIS A 55 -4.15 -2.14 1.71
C HIS A 55 -3.50 -1.02 0.92
N PHE A 56 -3.00 -1.29 -0.28
CA PHE A 56 -2.21 -0.29 -1.00
C PHE A 56 -3.03 0.60 -1.93
N ALA A 57 -3.80 0.02 -2.87
CA ALA A 57 -4.57 0.82 -3.80
C ALA A 57 -5.65 1.66 -3.09
N ASP A 58 -6.35 1.07 -2.12
CA ASP A 58 -7.33 1.78 -1.29
C ASP A 58 -6.70 2.97 -0.55
N SER A 59 -5.58 2.76 0.15
CA SER A 59 -4.86 3.84 0.85
C SER A 59 -4.35 4.93 -0.08
N LEU A 60 -3.91 4.57 -1.30
CA LEU A 60 -3.46 5.55 -2.31
C LEU A 60 -4.58 6.52 -2.72
N THR A 61 -5.85 6.10 -2.68
CA THR A 61 -6.97 6.98 -3.06
C THR A 61 -7.03 8.25 -2.19
N ALA A 62 -6.60 8.16 -0.93
CA ALA A 62 -6.54 9.30 -0.02
C ALA A 62 -5.52 10.36 -0.46
N ALA A 63 -4.48 9.99 -1.20
CA ALA A 63 -3.44 10.94 -1.62
C ALA A 63 -3.99 12.07 -2.51
N ASN A 64 -5.05 11.81 -3.29
CA ASN A 64 -5.73 12.82 -4.10
C ASN A 64 -6.51 13.85 -3.27
N LEU A 65 -6.74 13.58 -1.99
CA LEU A 65 -7.45 14.48 -1.06
C LEU A 65 -6.49 15.33 -0.22
N LEU A 66 -5.19 15.02 -0.26
CA LEU A 66 -4.19 15.70 0.56
C LEU A 66 -3.80 17.06 -0.03
N PRO A 67 -3.44 18.05 0.81
CA PRO A 67 -2.93 19.34 0.34
C PRO A 67 -1.68 19.17 -0.51
N GLN A 68 -1.54 20.00 -1.55
CA GLN A 68 -0.25 20.09 -2.25
C GLN A 68 0.78 20.85 -1.41
N GLY A 69 2.06 20.52 -1.60
CA GLY A 69 3.17 21.16 -0.90
C GLY A 69 3.49 20.53 0.45
N ALA A 70 4.20 21.27 1.30
CA ALA A 70 4.59 20.79 2.62
C ALA A 70 3.41 20.94 3.61
N PHE A 71 3.01 19.83 4.22
CA PHE A 71 2.01 19.79 5.27
C PHE A 71 2.41 18.76 6.33
N SER A 72 1.79 18.88 7.51
CA SER A 72 1.88 17.86 8.56
C SER A 72 0.65 16.97 8.48
N LEU A 73 0.87 15.65 8.55
CA LEU A 73 -0.20 14.64 8.57
C LEU A 73 -0.12 13.85 9.87
N ILE A 74 -1.29 13.52 10.42
CA ILE A 74 -1.43 12.54 11.50
C ILE A 74 -2.25 11.36 10.98
N ASP A 75 -1.76 10.15 11.24
CA ASP A 75 -2.50 8.91 11.00
C ASP A 75 -2.98 8.37 12.36
N VAL A 76 -4.29 8.40 12.58
CA VAL A 76 -4.91 8.00 13.84
C VAL A 76 -5.55 6.62 13.65
N GLY A 77 -4.94 5.60 14.25
CA GLY A 77 -5.42 4.22 14.14
C GLY A 77 -4.69 3.37 13.10
N THR A 78 -3.51 3.81 12.64
CA THR A 78 -2.64 3.15 11.65
C THR A 78 -2.46 1.63 11.80
N GLY A 79 -2.51 1.08 13.02
CA GLY A 79 -2.42 -0.37 13.23
C GLY A 79 -1.13 -0.96 12.65
N ALA A 80 -1.21 -1.61 11.48
CA ALA A 80 -0.09 -2.20 10.77
C ALA A 80 0.72 -1.20 9.92
N GLY A 81 0.29 0.06 9.87
CA GLY A 81 0.71 1.02 8.86
C GLY A 81 -0.49 1.39 8.00
#